data_AF-A0A946ZFX8-F1
#
_entry.id   AF-A0A946ZFX8-F1
#
_cell.length_a   1.000
_cell.length_b   1.000
_cell.length_c   1.000
_cell.angle_alpha   90.00
_cell.angle_beta   90.00
_cell.angle_gamma   90.00
#
_symmetry.space_group_name_H-M   'P 1'
#
loop_
_entity.id
_entity.type
_entity.pdbx_description
1 polymer ?
#
loop_
_entity_poly.entity_id
_entity_poly.type
_entity_poly.pdbx_seq_one_letter_code
_entity_poly.pdbx_strand_id
1 'polypeptide(L)'
;MRKLKMSELNRISVEEFKKTEKTPLIVILDNVRSLNNIGSVFRSSDAFLIKTIYLCGITATPPHKDIHKTALGSTDSVDWKYVPNTLELVQALKKQGVVV
;
A
#
# COMPACT_ATOMS: atom_id res chain seq x y z
N MET A 1 -2.40 -28.08 -6.06
CA MET A 1 -1.51 -27.21 -5.25
C MET A 1 -2.19 -26.90 -3.92
N ARG A 2 -1.55 -27.12 -2.77
CA ARG A 2 -2.15 -26.91 -1.42
C ARG A 2 -2.20 -25.41 -1.10
N LYS A 3 -3.32 -24.91 -0.56
CA LYS A 3 -3.42 -23.52 -0.05
C LYS A 3 -2.75 -23.42 1.33
N LEU A 4 -1.87 -22.44 1.51
CA LEU A 4 -1.22 -22.14 2.79
C LEU A 4 -2.14 -21.31 3.70
N LYS A 5 -2.08 -21.54 5.01
CA LYS A 5 -2.68 -20.67 6.04
C LYS A 5 -1.83 -19.41 6.22
N MET A 6 -2.42 -18.34 6.78
CA MET A 6 -1.69 -17.09 7.03
C MET A 6 -0.47 -17.28 7.95
N SER A 7 -0.59 -18.16 8.95
CA SER A 7 0.51 -18.53 9.85
C SER A 7 1.66 -19.26 9.15
N GLU A 8 1.44 -19.82 7.96
CA GLU A 8 2.45 -20.53 7.17
C GLU A 8 3.19 -19.60 6.18
N LEU A 9 2.84 -18.30 6.12
CA LEU A 9 3.43 -17.36 5.17
C LEU A 9 4.78 -16.78 5.60
N ASN A 10 5.31 -17.16 6.78
CA ASN A 10 6.58 -16.67 7.34
C ASN A 10 6.72 -15.13 7.26
N ARG A 11 5.62 -14.41 7.47
CA ARG A 11 5.62 -12.94 7.46
C ARG A 11 6.25 -12.43 8.75
N ILE A 12 7.12 -11.43 8.61
CA ILE A 12 7.61 -10.64 9.73
C ILE A 12 6.45 -9.90 10.42
N SER A 13 6.62 -9.53 11.69
CA SER A 13 5.59 -8.77 12.40
C SER A 13 5.41 -7.37 11.81
N VAL A 14 4.30 -6.70 12.13
CA VAL A 14 4.07 -5.30 11.72
C VAL A 14 5.16 -4.38 12.28
N GLU A 15 5.60 -4.60 13.51
CA GLU A 15 6.66 -3.84 14.16
C GLU A 15 8.01 -4.07 13.49
N GLU A 16 8.32 -5.32 13.13
CA GLU A 16 9.54 -5.66 12.41
C GLU A 16 9.52 -5.05 11.01
N PHE A 17 8.40 -5.19 10.28
CA PHE A 17 8.21 -4.55 8.99
C PHE A 17 8.51 -3.06 9.08
N LYS A 18 7.94 -2.32 10.04
CA LYS A 18 8.16 -0.87 10.18
C LYS A 18 9.62 -0.48 10.44
N LYS A 19 10.43 -1.39 10.99
CA LYS A 19 11.87 -1.18 11.24
C LYS A 19 12.76 -1.62 10.08
N THR A 20 12.27 -2.52 9.22
CA THR A 20 13.01 -2.97 8.03
C THR A 20 13.20 -1.83 7.04
N GLU A 21 14.39 -1.76 6.46
CA GLU A 21 14.71 -0.83 5.37
C GLU A 21 13.70 -0.98 4.23
N LYS A 22 13.22 0.15 3.72
CA LYS A 22 12.20 0.18 2.67
C LYS A 22 12.81 0.29 1.31
N THR A 23 12.21 -0.41 0.35
CA THR A 23 12.44 -0.16 -1.06
C THR A 23 12.06 1.30 -1.34
N PRO A 24 12.97 2.13 -1.91
CA PRO A 24 12.75 3.57 -2.10
C PRO A 24 11.79 3.86 -3.27
N LEU A 25 10.66 3.18 -3.29
CA LEU A 25 9.60 3.27 -4.27
C LEU A 25 8.32 3.75 -3.59
N ILE A 26 7.63 4.66 -4.28
CA ILE A 26 6.34 5.21 -3.88
C ILE A 26 5.31 4.72 -4.89
N VAL A 27 4.15 4.26 -4.42
CA VAL A 27 3.04 3.85 -5.28
C VAL A 27 1.93 4.87 -5.16
N ILE A 28 1.39 5.35 -6.29
CA ILE A 28 0.25 6.29 -6.32
C ILE A 28 -0.92 5.61 -7.01
N LEU A 29 -2.03 5.45 -6.29
CA LEU A 29 -3.29 4.94 -6.82
C LEU A 29 -4.21 6.12 -7.13
N ASP A 30 -4.26 6.50 -8.40
CA ASP A 30 -5.10 7.59 -8.89
C ASP A 30 -6.49 7.08 -9.30
N ASN A 31 -7.52 7.52 -8.58
CA ASN A 31 -8.93 7.21 -8.89
C ASN A 31 -9.23 5.71 -9.07
N VAL A 32 -8.55 4.84 -8.31
CA VAL A 32 -8.76 3.39 -8.38
C VAL A 32 -10.06 3.04 -7.65
N ARG A 33 -11.05 2.56 -8.41
CA ARG A 33 -12.39 2.22 -7.89
C ARG A 33 -12.51 0.80 -7.33
N SER A 34 -11.70 -0.13 -7.83
CA SER A 34 -11.79 -1.54 -7.43
C SER A 34 -11.17 -1.77 -6.05
N LEU A 35 -12.00 -2.00 -5.04
CA LEU A 35 -11.58 -2.30 -3.67
C LEU A 35 -10.64 -3.53 -3.59
N ASN A 36 -10.90 -4.54 -4.42
CA ASN A 36 -10.05 -5.73 -4.51
C ASN A 36 -8.67 -5.42 -5.11
N ASN A 37 -8.61 -4.48 -6.07
CA ASN A 37 -7.33 -4.07 -6.65
C ASN A 37 -6.56 -3.21 -5.65
N ILE A 38 -7.23 -2.33 -4.90
CA ILE A 38 -6.60 -1.53 -3.83
C ILE A 38 -5.94 -2.48 -2.83
N GLY A 39 -6.69 -3.46 -2.29
CA GLY A 39 -6.12 -4.41 -1.34
C GLY A 39 -5.04 -5.32 -1.94
N SER A 40 -5.15 -5.70 -3.22
CA SER A 40 -4.07 -6.45 -3.90
C SER A 40 -2.79 -5.62 -4.03
N VAL A 41 -2.88 -4.31 -4.29
CA VAL A 41 -1.72 -3.41 -4.31
C VAL A 41 -1.08 -3.33 -2.93
N PHE A 42 -1.86 -3.14 -1.85
CA PHE A 42 -1.35 -3.20 -0.48
C PHE A 42 -0.56 -4.49 -0.22
N ARG A 43 -1.12 -5.64 -0.64
CA ARG A 43 -0.48 -6.94 -0.46
C ARG A 43 0.84 -7.07 -1.23
N SER A 44 0.88 -6.60 -2.48
CA SER A 44 2.13 -6.56 -3.25
C SER A 44 3.15 -5.62 -2.60
N SER A 45 2.71 -4.44 -2.16
CA SER A 45 3.58 -3.46 -1.51
C SER A 45 4.20 -3.97 -0.21
N ASP A 46 3.46 -4.76 0.57
CA ASP A 46 3.99 -5.45 1.75
C ASP A 46 5.10 -6.45 1.38
N ALA A 47 4.86 -7.28 0.35
CA ALA A 47 5.85 -8.27 -0.09
C ALA A 47 7.16 -7.63 -0.59
N PHE A 48 7.11 -6.42 -1.15
CA PHE A 48 8.27 -5.71 -1.69
C PHE A 48 8.84 -4.63 -0.75
N LEU A 49 8.38 -4.56 0.50
CA LEU A 49 8.83 -3.55 1.48
C LEU A 49 8.71 -2.11 0.93
N ILE A 50 7.64 -1.82 0.19
CA ILE A 50 7.41 -0.50 -0.41
C ILE A 50 7.35 0.58 0.66
N LYS A 51 7.99 1.72 0.37
CA LYS A 51 8.09 2.84 1.31
C LYS A 51 6.72 3.42 1.67
N THR A 52 5.91 3.78 0.67
CA THR A 52 4.56 4.29 0.94
C THR A 52 3.61 4.16 -0.24
N ILE A 53 2.30 4.08 0.06
CA ILE A 53 1.21 4.14 -0.91
C ILE A 53 0.43 5.44 -0.73
N TYR A 54 0.18 6.16 -1.81
CA TYR A 54 -0.78 7.27 -1.85
C TYR A 54 -2.08 6.83 -2.52
N LEU A 55 -3.20 7.01 -1.82
CA LEU A 55 -4.55 6.78 -2.32
C LEU A 55 -5.13 8.13 -2.72
N CYS A 56 -5.43 8.33 -4.01
CA CYS A 56 -5.80 9.64 -4.52
C CYS A 56 -7.19 9.70 -5.17
N GLY A 57 -7.79 10.88 -5.13
CA GLY A 57 -9.09 11.17 -5.72
C GLY A 57 -10.19 10.28 -5.14
N ILE A 58 -10.93 9.57 -6.00
CA ILE A 58 -12.05 8.71 -5.56
C ILE A 58 -11.60 7.36 -4.96
N THR A 59 -10.30 7.12 -4.80
CA THR A 59 -9.79 5.85 -4.29
C THR A 59 -10.20 5.64 -2.83
N ALA A 60 -10.91 4.54 -2.56
CA ALA A 60 -11.35 4.19 -1.22
C ALA A 60 -10.17 3.89 -0.29
N THR A 61 -10.33 4.20 1.00
CA THR A 61 -9.28 4.02 2.02
C THR A 61 -9.62 2.89 2.98
N PRO A 62 -8.61 2.22 3.57
CA PRO A 62 -8.82 1.44 4.79
C PRO A 62 -9.37 2.32 5.93
N PRO A 63 -10.19 1.77 6.86
CA PRO A 63 -10.70 0.41 6.89
C PRO A 63 -11.90 0.21 5.94
N HIS A 64 -11.81 -0.75 5.02
CA HIS A 64 -12.92 -1.22 4.19
C HIS A 64 -12.87 -2.75 4.06
N LYS A 65 -14.00 -3.43 4.23
CA LYS A 65 -14.07 -4.91 4.31
C LYS A 65 -13.42 -5.61 3.11
N ASP A 66 -13.72 -5.16 1.90
CA ASP A 66 -13.18 -5.77 0.67
C ASP A 66 -11.69 -5.48 0.44
N ILE A 67 -11.22 -4.28 0.82
CA ILE A 67 -9.79 -3.97 0.83
C ILE A 67 -9.08 -4.90 1.82
N HIS A 68 -9.58 -5.00 3.05
CA HIS A 68 -9.00 -5.84 4.09
C HIS A 68 -8.92 -7.31 3.67
N LYS A 69 -9.99 -7.85 3.05
CA LYS A 69 -10.05 -9.23 2.56
C LYS A 69 -8.94 -9.57 1.57
N THR A 70 -8.56 -8.62 0.71
CA THR A 70 -7.55 -8.83 -0.34
C THR A 70 -6.14 -8.42 0.10
N ALA A 71 -6.04 -7.42 0.98
CA ALA A 71 -4.81 -6.95 1.59
C ALA A 71 -4.19 -7.96 2.56
N LEU A 72 -5.00 -8.82 3.19
CA LEU A 72 -4.53 -9.81 4.17
C LEU A 72 -3.69 -9.16 5.30
N GLY A 73 -4.14 -8.02 5.83
CA GLY A 73 -3.44 -7.30 6.91
C GLY A 73 -2.27 -6.41 6.47
N SER A 74 -1.95 -6.34 5.17
CA SER A 74 -0.92 -5.40 4.67
C SER A 74 -1.27 -3.92 4.84
N THR A 75 -2.53 -3.59 5.13
CA THR A 75 -2.96 -2.22 5.47
C THR A 75 -2.41 -1.74 6.81
N ASP A 76 -1.97 -2.66 7.67
CA ASP A 76 -1.47 -2.35 9.01
C ASP A 76 0.07 -2.18 9.03
N SER A 77 0.75 -2.80 8.06
CA SER A 77 2.21 -2.77 7.90
C SER A 77 2.70 -1.69 6.94
N VAL A 78 2.11 -1.58 5.74
CA VAL A 78 2.54 -0.62 4.71
C VAL A 78 2.06 0.78 5.04
N ASP A 79 2.99 1.75 5.10
CA ASP A 79 2.63 3.14 5.31
C ASP A 79 1.82 3.68 4.11
N TRP A 80 0.70 4.33 4.38
CA TRP A 80 -0.14 4.89 3.33
C TRP A 80 -0.76 6.23 3.73
N LYS A 81 -1.14 7.03 2.73
CA LYS A 81 -1.78 8.34 2.93
C LYS A 81 -2.87 8.56 1.88
N TYR A 82 -3.96 9.19 2.29
CA TYR A 82 -4.95 9.70 1.34
C TYR A 82 -4.62 11.13 0.93
N VAL A 83 -4.73 11.43 -0.37
CA VAL A 83 -4.55 12.79 -0.92
C VAL A 83 -5.64 13.08 -1.95
N PRO A 84 -6.44 14.14 -1.79
CA PRO A 84 -7.59 14.38 -2.69
C PRO A 84 -7.17 14.69 -4.13
N ASN A 85 -6.03 15.37 -4.34
CA ASN A 85 -5.58 15.80 -5.66
C ASN A 85 -4.24 15.14 -6.04
N THR A 86 -4.28 14.25 -7.03
CA THR A 86 -3.11 13.52 -7.53
C THR A 86 -2.06 14.44 -8.15
N LEU A 87 -2.46 15.48 -8.88
CA LEU A 87 -1.52 16.38 -9.54
C LEU A 87 -0.75 17.23 -8.53
N GLU A 88 -1.43 17.72 -7.50
CA GLU A 88 -0.78 18.44 -6.39
C GLU A 88 0.24 17.56 -5.67
N LEU A 89 -0.11 16.29 -5.41
CA LEU A 89 0.82 15.32 -4.84
C LEU A 89 2.05 15.12 -5.73
N VAL A 90 1.86 14.88 -7.03
CA VAL A 90 2.97 14.68 -7.97
C VAL A 90 3.89 15.89 -8.01
N GLN A 91 3.33 17.10 -8.04
CA GLN A 91 4.12 18.33 -8.00
C GLN A 91 4.91 18.46 -6.69
N ALA A 92 4.31 18.13 -5.54
CA ALA A 92 4.99 18.14 -4.25
C ALA A 92 6.12 17.11 -4.20
N LEU A 93 5.91 15.89 -4.72
CA LEU A 93 6.93 14.84 -4.78
C LEU A 93 8.10 15.23 -5.69
N LYS A 94 7.82 15.82 -6.86
CA LYS A 94 8.88 16.33 -7.76
C LYS A 94 9.73 17.41 -7.08
N LYS A 95 9.11 18.32 -6.32
CA LYS A 95 9.84 19.34 -5.52
C LYS A 95 10.71 18.73 -4.42
N GLN A 96 10.38 17.53 -3.94
CA GLN A 96 11.18 16.77 -2.98
C GLN A 96 12.26 15.91 -3.66
N GLY A 97 12.46 16.03 -4.97
CA GLY A 97 13.45 15.26 -5.72
C GLY A 97 13.03 13.84 -6.08
N VAL A 98 11.75 13.49 -5.92
CA VAL A 98 11.22 12.19 -6.37
C VAL A 98 10.99 12.22 -7.88
N VAL A 99 11.49 11.21 -8.58
CA VAL A 99 11.21 11.00 -10.01
C VAL A 99 9.83 10.36 -10.15
N VAL A 100 8.95 11.00 -10.93
CA VAL A 100 7.57 10.56 -11.21
C VAL A 100 7.33 10.60 -12.72
#